data_AF-A0AAW0GP42-F1
#
_entry.id   AF-A0AAW0GP42-F1
#
_cell.length_a   1.000
_cell.length_b   1.000
_cell.length_c   1.000
_cell.angle_alpha   90.00
_cell.angle_beta   90.00
_cell.angle_gamma   90.00
#
_symmetry.space_group_name_H-M   'P 1'
#
loop_
_entity.id
_entity.type
_entity.pdbx_description
1 polymer ?
#
loop_
_entity_poly.entity_id
_entity_poly.type
_entity_poly.pdbx_seq_one_letter_code
_entity_poly.pdbx_strand_id
1 'polypeptide(L)'
;MPVPHSAFAAGIPFANPSPAPIPNPTGTAVNSKTHLVVYFDNEEVVLKKTDIPPEPPALHFSNNIDGLLREWHQSQRLVIGGQGIPIKYWDLIYKAKASARPSVWKAIRAEWGNWKFIAEERDRLGTDKAFWDKFTGSDGVRLTYQKILDSLQAERMRRDQQDYDEAIRLFGGRLDREEAGDTFKYKKDNICHVCTSVQGVADRWRKLKAATPTIVTDLEAAPL
;
A
#
# COMPACT_ATOMS: atom_id res chain seq x y z
N MET A 1 -76.78 -12.00 -26.50
CA MET A 1 -77.25 -13.37 -26.83
C MET A 1 -76.42 -14.38 -26.04
N PRO A 2 -76.99 -15.55 -25.67
CA PRO A 2 -76.46 -16.48 -24.67
C PRO A 2 -75.56 -17.61 -25.25
N VAL A 3 -74.81 -18.21 -24.33
CA VAL A 3 -73.93 -19.43 -24.29
C VAL A 3 -74.33 -20.63 -25.20
N PRO A 4 -73.40 -21.57 -25.58
CA PRO A 4 -73.03 -22.68 -24.69
C PRO A 4 -71.60 -23.28 -24.81
N HIS A 5 -71.37 -24.18 -23.85
CA HIS A 5 -70.22 -24.99 -23.40
C HIS A 5 -69.53 -25.98 -24.37
N SER A 6 -68.40 -26.51 -23.86
CA SER A 6 -67.82 -27.87 -24.03
C SER A 6 -66.76 -28.04 -25.12
N ALA A 7 -65.70 -28.85 -25.00
CA ALA A 7 -65.23 -29.77 -23.95
C ALA A 7 -63.73 -30.12 -24.17
N PHE A 8 -63.14 -30.67 -23.12
CA PHE A 8 -61.93 -31.50 -22.99
C PHE A 8 -61.22 -32.05 -24.25
N ALA A 9 -59.89 -31.98 -24.24
CA ALA A 9 -59.01 -33.04 -24.74
C ALA A 9 -57.70 -33.08 -23.92
N ALA A 10 -57.28 -34.29 -23.56
CA ALA A 10 -56.11 -34.62 -22.75
C ALA A 10 -54.91 -35.08 -23.61
N GLY A 11 -53.70 -35.00 -23.05
CA GLY A 11 -52.44 -35.56 -23.58
C GLY A 11 -51.54 -34.48 -24.23
N ILE A 12 -50.23 -34.38 -24.00
CA ILE A 12 -49.16 -35.35 -23.71
C ILE A 12 -48.05 -34.62 -22.90
N PRO A 13 -47.32 -35.27 -21.97
CA PRO A 13 -46.21 -34.65 -21.24
C PRO A 13 -44.99 -34.43 -22.16
N PHE A 14 -44.61 -33.17 -22.38
CA PHE A 14 -43.31 -32.84 -22.95
C PHE A 14 -42.25 -32.86 -21.84
N ALA A 15 -41.33 -33.81 -21.96
CA ALA A 15 -40.13 -33.88 -21.14
C ALA A 15 -39.33 -32.58 -21.28
N ASN A 16 -39.10 -31.92 -20.14
CA ASN A 16 -38.26 -30.74 -20.06
C ASN A 16 -36.80 -31.17 -20.29
N PRO A 17 -36.08 -30.66 -21.31
CA PRO A 17 -34.68 -30.99 -21.47
C PRO A 17 -33.89 -30.39 -20.31
N SER A 18 -33.15 -31.26 -19.61
CA SER A 18 -32.24 -30.90 -18.54
C SER A 18 -31.30 -29.77 -18.99
N PRO A 19 -31.17 -28.66 -18.24
CA PRO A 19 -30.27 -27.58 -18.60
C PRO A 19 -28.84 -28.08 -18.62
N ALA A 20 -28.13 -27.82 -19.72
CA ALA A 20 -26.71 -28.14 -19.86
C ALA A 20 -25.90 -27.52 -18.70
N PRO A 21 -24.85 -28.18 -18.20
CA PRO A 21 -24.00 -27.62 -17.16
C PRO A 21 -23.37 -26.32 -17.65
N ILE A 22 -23.58 -25.24 -16.91
CA ILE A 22 -22.87 -23.98 -17.10
C ILE A 22 -21.37 -24.28 -16.95
N PRO A 23 -20.50 -23.90 -17.91
CA PRO A 23 -19.07 -24.06 -17.72
C PRO A 23 -18.63 -23.22 -16.52
N ASN A 24 -18.18 -23.88 -15.46
CA ASN A 24 -17.48 -23.24 -14.36
C ASN A 24 -16.30 -22.43 -14.93
N PRO A 25 -16.06 -21.19 -14.46
CA PRO A 25 -14.85 -20.46 -14.82
C PRO A 25 -13.65 -21.31 -14.37
N THR A 26 -12.94 -21.84 -15.36
CA THR A 26 -11.71 -22.60 -15.15
C THR A 26 -10.68 -21.65 -14.57
N GLY A 27 -10.60 -21.61 -13.24
CA GLY A 27 -9.49 -20.99 -12.53
C GLY A 27 -8.21 -21.70 -12.98
N THR A 28 -7.49 -21.10 -13.92
CA THR A 28 -6.26 -21.68 -14.44
C THR A 28 -5.24 -21.58 -13.32
N ALA A 29 -4.83 -22.72 -12.76
CA ALA A 29 -3.87 -22.75 -11.67
C ALA A 29 -2.54 -22.14 -12.14
N VAL A 30 -2.25 -20.92 -11.69
CA VAL A 30 -1.01 -20.20 -12.04
C VAL A 30 0.18 -20.92 -11.39
N ASN A 31 1.12 -21.38 -12.21
CA ASN A 31 2.32 -22.04 -11.72
C ASN A 31 3.27 -21.01 -11.07
N SER A 32 3.36 -21.02 -9.74
CA SER A 32 4.18 -20.10 -8.95
C SER A 32 5.69 -20.24 -9.17
N LYS A 33 6.17 -21.32 -9.81
CA LYS A 33 7.59 -21.43 -10.21
C LYS A 33 7.91 -20.57 -11.42
N THR A 34 6.98 -20.44 -12.36
CA THR A 34 7.19 -19.74 -13.64
C THR A 34 6.55 -18.36 -13.69
N HIS A 35 5.52 -18.12 -12.88
CA HIS A 35 4.78 -16.88 -12.83
C HIS A 35 4.87 -16.22 -11.46
N LEU A 36 4.73 -14.90 -11.45
CA LEU A 36 4.63 -14.03 -10.30
C LEU A 36 3.27 -13.34 -10.37
N VAL A 37 2.45 -13.53 -9.34
CA VAL A 37 1.17 -12.82 -9.20
C VAL A 37 1.42 -11.60 -8.33
N VAL A 38 1.08 -10.41 -8.84
CA VAL A 38 1.14 -9.13 -8.13
C VAL A 38 -0.20 -8.43 -8.26
N TYR A 39 -0.52 -7.54 -7.34
CA TYR A 39 -1.74 -6.74 -7.38
C TYR A 39 -1.37 -5.28 -7.63
N PHE A 40 -1.89 -4.71 -8.71
CA PHE A 40 -1.75 -3.30 -9.05
C PHE A 40 -3.10 -2.62 -8.83
N ASP A 41 -3.20 -1.68 -7.88
CA ASP A 41 -4.46 -0.99 -7.56
C ASP A 41 -5.67 -1.95 -7.38
N ASN A 42 -5.44 -3.12 -6.75
CA ASN A 42 -6.37 -4.25 -6.55
C ASN A 42 -6.69 -5.12 -7.78
N GLU A 43 -6.05 -4.88 -8.92
CA GLU A 43 -6.12 -5.77 -10.08
C GLU A 43 -5.02 -6.82 -10.04
N GLU A 44 -5.40 -8.09 -10.19
CA GLU A 44 -4.45 -9.20 -10.27
C GLU A 44 -3.71 -9.17 -11.61
N VAL A 45 -2.37 -9.11 -11.56
CA VAL A 45 -1.50 -9.16 -12.72
C VAL A 45 -0.55 -10.34 -12.60
N VAL A 46 -0.59 -11.21 -13.62
CA VAL A 46 0.25 -12.40 -13.71
C VAL A 46 1.43 -12.12 -14.62
N LEU A 47 2.63 -12.01 -14.03
CA LEU A 47 3.88 -11.74 -14.72
C LEU A 47 4.68 -13.04 -14.92
N LYS A 48 5.24 -13.26 -16.10
CA LYS A 48 6.19 -14.35 -16.30
C LYS A 48 7.53 -13.97 -15.68
N LYS A 49 8.08 -14.85 -14.82
CA LYS A 49 9.35 -14.59 -14.13
C LYS A 49 10.54 -14.49 -15.09
N THR A 50 10.47 -15.09 -16.26
CA THR A 50 11.48 -15.00 -17.33
C THR A 50 11.56 -13.62 -17.95
N ASP A 51 10.44 -12.90 -17.97
CA ASP A 51 10.30 -11.62 -18.68
C ASP A 51 10.71 -10.44 -17.78
N ILE A 52 10.88 -10.68 -16.47
CA ILE A 52 11.40 -9.70 -15.52
C ILE A 52 12.91 -9.54 -15.76
N PRO A 53 13.39 -8.36 -16.17
CA PRO A 53 14.81 -8.11 -16.37
C PRO A 53 15.63 -8.41 -15.11
N PRO A 54 16.85 -8.97 -15.24
CA PRO A 54 17.68 -9.34 -14.11
C PRO A 54 18.16 -8.13 -13.31
N GLU A 55 18.29 -6.96 -13.94
CA GLU A 55 18.70 -5.71 -13.34
C GLU A 55 17.59 -4.66 -13.54
N PRO A 56 17.30 -3.82 -12.52
CA PRO A 56 16.41 -2.71 -12.71
C PRO A 56 17.02 -1.69 -13.67
N PRO A 57 16.20 -0.97 -14.45
CA PRO A 57 16.68 0.16 -15.24
C PRO A 57 17.44 1.15 -14.35
N ALA A 58 18.63 1.58 -14.80
CA ALA A 58 19.40 2.61 -14.13
C ALA A 58 18.70 3.97 -14.30
N LEU A 59 18.03 4.42 -13.24
CA LEU A 59 17.28 5.68 -13.22
C LEU A 59 17.73 6.52 -12.04
N HIS A 60 17.77 7.84 -12.26
CA HIS A 60 18.01 8.84 -11.23
C HIS A 60 17.16 10.07 -11.52
N PHE A 61 16.47 10.57 -10.49
CA PHE A 61 15.57 11.72 -10.60
C PHE A 61 16.02 12.93 -9.77
N SER A 62 17.25 12.91 -9.26
CA SER A 62 17.81 13.98 -8.43
C SER A 62 17.68 15.38 -9.06
N ASN A 63 17.70 15.47 -10.40
CA ASN A 63 17.55 16.72 -11.15
C ASN A 63 16.22 16.82 -11.93
N ASN A 64 15.31 15.86 -11.78
CA ASN A 64 14.07 15.78 -12.56
C ASN A 64 12.91 15.22 -11.74
N ILE A 65 12.49 15.97 -10.72
CA ILE A 65 11.40 15.59 -9.82
C ILE A 65 10.07 15.49 -10.57
N ASP A 66 9.79 16.40 -11.51
CA ASP A 66 8.59 16.32 -12.35
C ASP A 66 8.54 15.01 -13.16
N GLY A 67 9.69 14.56 -13.65
CA GLY A 67 9.85 13.24 -14.28
C GLY A 67 9.55 12.09 -13.33
N LEU A 68 10.05 12.17 -12.09
CA LEU A 68 9.75 11.17 -11.06
C LEU A 68 8.24 11.08 -10.80
N LEU A 69 7.57 12.22 -10.56
CA LEU A 69 6.15 12.25 -10.22
C LEU A 69 5.28 11.61 -11.32
N ARG A 70 5.66 11.82 -12.59
CA ARG A 70 5.02 11.14 -13.72
C ARG A 70 5.34 9.66 -13.78
N GLU A 71 6.63 9.29 -13.73
CA GLU A 71 7.07 7.90 -13.84
C GLU A 71 6.65 7.02 -12.66
N TRP A 72 6.35 7.63 -11.51
CA TRP A 72 5.80 6.95 -10.34
C TRP A 72 4.48 6.25 -10.64
N HIS A 73 3.60 6.94 -11.37
CA HIS A 73 2.25 6.46 -11.72
C HIS A 73 2.17 5.84 -13.11
N GLN A 74 3.02 6.29 -14.05
CA GLN A 74 3.02 5.84 -15.44
C GLN A 74 4.45 5.75 -15.97
N SER A 75 4.99 4.54 -16.09
CA SER A 75 6.34 4.32 -16.59
C SER A 75 6.40 3.28 -17.71
N GLN A 76 7.28 3.53 -18.67
CA GLN A 76 7.66 2.59 -19.72
C GLN A 76 9.11 2.13 -19.58
N ARG A 77 9.74 2.40 -18.43
CA ARG A 77 11.15 2.04 -18.18
C ARG A 77 11.32 0.56 -17.93
N LEU A 78 10.34 -0.05 -17.28
CA LEU A 78 10.22 -1.48 -17.10
C LEU A 78 8.99 -1.94 -17.85
N VAL A 79 9.17 -2.78 -18.88
CA VAL A 79 8.08 -3.36 -19.65
C VAL A 79 8.12 -4.87 -19.46
N ILE A 80 7.02 -5.46 -18.99
CA ILE A 80 6.90 -6.90 -18.79
C ILE A 80 5.65 -7.35 -19.55
N GLY A 81 5.79 -8.32 -20.45
CA GLY A 81 4.66 -8.80 -21.27
C GLY A 81 4.01 -7.71 -22.14
N GLY A 82 4.75 -6.67 -22.50
CA GLY A 82 4.23 -5.53 -23.28
C GLY A 82 3.55 -4.44 -22.46
N GLN A 83 3.42 -4.61 -21.14
CA GLN A 83 2.85 -3.61 -20.23
C GLN A 83 3.95 -2.82 -19.54
N GLY A 84 3.88 -1.50 -19.64
CA GLY A 84 4.73 -0.59 -18.86
C GLY A 84 4.37 -0.64 -17.38
N ILE A 85 5.37 -0.84 -16.54
CA ILE A 85 5.21 -0.99 -15.09
C ILE A 85 5.61 0.31 -14.39
N PRO A 86 4.65 1.00 -13.74
CA PRO A 86 4.91 2.17 -12.90
C PRO A 86 5.95 1.92 -11.81
N ILE A 87 6.76 2.93 -11.48
CA ILE A 87 7.83 2.80 -10.48
C ILE A 87 7.28 2.40 -9.10
N LYS A 88 6.05 2.82 -8.75
CA LYS A 88 5.41 2.45 -7.47
C LYS A 88 5.32 0.95 -7.21
N TYR A 89 5.34 0.12 -8.26
CA TYR A 89 5.22 -1.34 -8.18
C TYR A 89 6.54 -2.11 -8.25
N TRP A 90 7.66 -1.41 -8.42
CA TRP A 90 8.95 -2.09 -8.61
C TRP A 90 9.37 -2.91 -7.40
N ASP A 91 9.00 -2.49 -6.19
CA ASP A 91 9.32 -3.24 -4.99
C ASP A 91 8.61 -4.61 -4.94
N LEU A 92 7.34 -4.70 -5.37
CA LEU A 92 6.60 -5.97 -5.47
C LEU A 92 7.30 -6.96 -6.40
N ILE A 93 7.80 -6.47 -7.53
CA ILE A 93 8.46 -7.28 -8.56
C ILE A 93 9.84 -7.72 -8.10
N TYR A 94 10.68 -6.77 -7.69
CA TYR A 94 12.08 -7.07 -7.37
C TYR A 94 12.27 -7.71 -5.99
N LYS A 95 11.39 -7.45 -5.00
CA LYS A 95 11.40 -8.20 -3.72
C LYS A 95 11.00 -9.65 -3.93
N ALA A 96 10.00 -9.93 -4.78
CA ALA A 96 9.59 -11.31 -5.06
C ALA A 96 10.71 -12.12 -5.74
N LYS A 97 11.52 -11.46 -6.59
CA LYS A 97 12.74 -12.02 -7.20
C LYS A 97 13.95 -12.04 -6.25
N ALA A 98 13.97 -11.24 -5.18
CA ALA A 98 15.10 -11.15 -4.26
C ALA A 98 15.38 -12.47 -3.52
N SER A 99 14.40 -13.38 -3.43
CA SER A 99 14.62 -14.76 -2.96
C SER A 99 15.61 -15.55 -3.83
N ALA A 100 15.69 -15.24 -5.13
CA ALA A 100 16.63 -15.85 -6.06
C ALA A 100 17.87 -14.97 -6.34
N ARG A 101 17.76 -13.64 -6.21
CA ARG A 101 18.86 -12.68 -6.43
C ARG A 101 18.79 -11.48 -5.46
N PRO A 102 19.30 -11.62 -4.22
CA PRO A 102 19.21 -10.57 -3.20
C PRO A 102 19.91 -9.25 -3.57
N SER A 103 20.94 -9.29 -4.41
CA SER A 103 21.76 -8.14 -4.80
C SER A 103 21.01 -7.11 -5.64
N VAL A 104 20.04 -7.55 -6.45
CA VAL A 104 19.34 -6.72 -7.44
C VAL A 104 18.46 -5.68 -6.73
N TRP A 105 17.61 -6.12 -5.79
CA TRP A 105 16.79 -5.20 -5.00
C TRP A 105 17.65 -4.30 -4.12
N LYS A 106 18.76 -4.82 -3.57
CA LYS A 106 19.66 -4.04 -2.71
C LYS A 106 20.23 -2.81 -3.44
N ALA A 107 20.48 -2.90 -4.75
CA ALA A 107 21.02 -1.80 -5.55
C ALA A 107 20.04 -0.61 -5.68
N ILE A 108 18.75 -0.86 -5.85
CA ILE A 108 17.75 0.19 -6.09
C ILE A 108 16.90 0.56 -4.88
N ARG A 109 16.86 -0.28 -3.84
CA ARG A 109 15.97 -0.10 -2.67
C ARG A 109 16.08 1.27 -2.02
N ALA A 110 17.30 1.78 -1.85
CA ALA A 110 17.53 3.06 -1.19
C ALA A 110 16.96 4.20 -2.03
N GLU A 111 17.30 4.23 -3.31
CA GLU A 111 16.85 5.23 -4.26
C GLU A 111 15.33 5.16 -4.48
N TRP A 112 14.77 3.96 -4.63
CA TRP A 112 13.32 3.75 -4.69
C TRP A 112 12.59 4.23 -3.43
N GLY A 113 13.20 4.04 -2.25
CA GLY A 113 12.65 4.54 -0.99
C GLY A 113 12.56 6.07 -0.96
N ASN A 114 13.57 6.75 -1.48
CA ASN A 114 13.56 8.21 -1.62
C ASN A 114 12.49 8.68 -2.61
N TRP A 115 12.40 8.02 -3.77
CA TRP A 115 11.37 8.29 -4.78
C TRP A 115 9.96 8.14 -4.21
N LYS A 116 9.73 7.04 -3.50
CA LYS A 116 8.48 6.76 -2.82
C LYS A 116 8.10 7.89 -1.89
N PHE A 117 9.04 8.36 -1.08
CA PHE A 117 8.75 9.38 -0.07
C PHE A 117 8.31 10.71 -0.70
N ILE A 118 8.95 11.12 -1.79
CA ILE A 118 8.59 12.32 -2.54
C ILE A 118 7.22 12.13 -3.23
N ALA A 119 7.01 11.00 -3.90
CA ALA A 119 5.80 10.77 -4.67
C ALA A 119 4.56 10.60 -3.78
N GLU A 120 4.67 9.90 -2.64
CA GLU A 120 3.58 9.79 -1.67
C GLU A 120 3.20 11.15 -1.07
N GLU A 121 4.17 12.04 -0.84
CA GLU A 121 3.85 13.40 -0.41
C GLU A 121 3.08 14.16 -1.49
N ARG A 122 3.50 14.06 -2.76
CA ARG A 122 2.77 14.65 -3.87
C ARG A 122 1.34 14.10 -3.96
N ASP A 123 1.16 12.79 -3.78
CA ASP A 123 -0.17 12.16 -3.80
C ASP A 123 -1.04 12.66 -2.64
N ARG A 124 -0.45 12.86 -1.45
CA ARG A 124 -1.13 13.46 -0.30
C ARG A 124 -1.58 14.91 -0.56
N LEU A 125 -0.79 15.67 -1.31
CA LEU A 125 -1.11 17.05 -1.71
C LEU A 125 -2.04 17.10 -2.95
N GLY A 126 -2.23 15.97 -3.63
CA GLY A 126 -3.16 15.76 -4.74
C GLY A 126 -2.68 16.30 -6.10
N THR A 127 -1.93 17.39 -6.13
CA THR A 127 -1.49 18.03 -7.38
C THR A 127 -0.01 18.43 -7.36
N ASP A 128 0.61 18.45 -8.55
CA ASP A 128 1.98 18.92 -8.74
C ASP A 128 2.13 20.39 -8.34
N LYS A 129 1.09 21.20 -8.57
CA LYS A 129 1.06 22.59 -8.14
C LYS A 129 1.13 22.70 -6.62
N ALA A 130 0.28 21.99 -5.88
CA ALA A 130 0.29 22.01 -4.42
C ALA A 130 1.62 21.48 -3.85
N PHE A 131 2.19 20.46 -4.50
CA PHE A 131 3.53 19.98 -4.17
C PHE A 131 4.59 21.08 -4.32
N TRP A 132 4.63 21.76 -5.47
CA TRP A 132 5.61 22.82 -5.69
C TRP A 132 5.33 24.08 -4.87
N ASP A 133 4.08 24.43 -4.59
CA ASP A 133 3.74 25.52 -3.67
C ASP A 133 4.35 25.27 -2.27
N LYS A 134 4.36 24.01 -1.81
CA LYS A 134 5.01 23.62 -0.55
C LYS A 134 6.54 23.63 -0.64
N PHE A 135 7.11 23.14 -1.75
CA PHE A 135 8.56 22.97 -1.91
C PHE A 135 9.21 24.04 -2.78
N THR A 136 8.69 25.26 -2.72
CA THR A 136 9.32 26.45 -3.28
C THR A 136 9.79 27.35 -2.14
N GLY A 137 11.06 27.76 -2.18
CA GLY A 137 11.64 28.64 -1.19
C GLY A 137 11.04 30.04 -1.22
N SER A 138 11.34 30.84 -0.19
CA SER A 138 10.91 32.25 -0.12
C SER A 138 11.45 33.12 -1.25
N ASP A 139 12.52 32.67 -1.91
CA ASP A 139 13.13 33.26 -3.10
C ASP A 139 12.38 32.90 -4.41
N GLY A 140 11.32 32.09 -4.33
CA GLY A 140 10.59 31.60 -5.49
C GLY A 140 11.28 30.44 -6.20
N VAL A 141 12.38 29.91 -5.65
CA VAL A 141 13.15 28.82 -6.26
C VAL A 141 12.68 27.47 -5.71
N ARG A 142 12.39 26.52 -6.59
CA ARG A 142 12.06 25.14 -6.21
C ARG A 142 13.22 24.50 -5.44
N LEU A 143 12.89 23.83 -4.34
CA LEU A 143 13.88 23.11 -3.53
C LEU A 143 14.48 21.95 -4.33
N THR A 144 15.76 21.66 -4.05
CA THR A 144 16.44 20.50 -4.65
C THR A 144 15.89 19.20 -4.09
N TYR A 145 16.13 18.10 -4.81
CA TYR A 145 15.74 16.75 -4.40
C TYR A 145 16.17 16.42 -2.96
N GLN A 146 17.43 16.69 -2.61
CA GLN A 146 17.91 16.42 -1.25
C GLN A 146 17.22 17.30 -0.21
N LYS A 147 17.01 18.59 -0.48
CA LYS A 147 16.30 19.49 0.45
C LYS A 147 14.86 19.06 0.70
N ILE A 148 14.18 18.52 -0.32
CA ILE A 148 12.83 17.97 -0.18
C ILE A 148 12.87 16.73 0.72
N LEU A 149 13.79 15.80 0.48
CA LEU A 149 13.95 14.62 1.34
C LEU A 149 14.24 14.99 2.80
N ASP A 150 15.15 15.94 3.03
CA ASP A 150 15.51 16.40 4.37
C ASP A 150 14.30 17.04 5.07
N SER A 151 13.55 17.88 4.35
CA SER A 151 12.32 18.50 4.85
C SER A 151 11.27 17.45 5.23
N LEU A 152 11.03 16.47 4.36
CA LEU A 152 10.08 15.40 4.61
C LEU A 152 10.51 14.52 5.80
N GLN A 153 11.80 14.23 5.91
CA GLN A 153 12.35 13.46 7.02
C GLN A 153 12.17 14.22 8.34
N ALA A 154 12.47 15.52 8.36
CA ALA A 154 12.28 16.36 9.54
C ALA A 154 10.80 16.43 9.96
N GLU A 155 9.87 16.60 9.00
CA GLU A 155 8.44 16.58 9.27
C GLU A 155 7.97 15.24 9.87
N ARG A 156 8.48 14.12 9.34
CA ARG A 156 8.17 12.79 9.85
C ARG A 156 8.70 12.61 11.28
N MET A 157 9.95 12.98 11.54
CA MET A 157 10.53 12.91 12.87
C MET A 157 9.75 13.77 13.86
N ARG A 158 9.35 14.98 13.46
CA ARG A 158 8.52 15.87 14.30
C ARG A 158 7.15 15.23 14.62
N ARG A 159 6.49 14.63 13.62
CA ARG A 159 5.20 13.96 13.81
C ARG A 159 5.33 12.73 14.69
N ASP A 160 6.35 11.92 14.47
CA ASP A 160 6.65 10.74 15.30
C ASP A 160 6.93 11.16 16.75
N GLN A 161 7.64 12.26 16.97
CA GLN A 161 7.85 12.80 18.31
C GLN A 161 6.54 13.26 18.97
N GLN A 162 5.68 13.98 18.23
CA GLN A 162 4.38 14.42 18.76
C GLN A 162 3.49 13.23 19.17
N ASP A 163 3.41 12.21 18.32
CA ASP A 163 2.64 10.99 18.61
C ASP A 163 3.25 10.19 19.77
N TYR A 164 4.58 10.18 19.90
CA TYR A 164 5.27 9.59 21.05
C TYR A 164 4.94 10.33 22.35
N ASP A 165 5.09 11.65 22.38
CA ASP A 165 4.83 12.47 23.56
C ASP A 165 3.37 12.37 24.00
N GLU A 166 2.44 12.34 23.03
CA GLU A 166 1.01 12.13 23.28
C GLU A 166 0.75 10.76 23.95
N ALA A 167 1.32 9.68 23.41
CA ALA A 167 1.18 8.35 23.98
C ALA A 167 1.78 8.28 25.40
N ILE A 168 2.99 8.81 25.59
CA ILE A 168 3.66 8.83 26.90
C ILE A 168 2.84 9.62 27.92
N ARG A 169 2.30 10.79 27.53
CA ARG A 169 1.42 11.60 28.38
C ARG A 169 0.17 10.81 28.79
N LEU A 170 -0.51 10.20 27.82
CA LEU A 170 -1.78 9.51 28.07
C LEU A 170 -1.62 8.31 29.00
N PHE A 171 -0.53 7.55 28.86
CA PHE A 171 -0.27 6.39 29.71
C PHE A 171 0.59 6.73 30.95
N GLY A 172 0.70 8.02 31.31
CA GLY A 172 1.35 8.46 32.55
C GLY A 172 2.83 8.06 32.62
N GLY A 173 3.57 8.17 31.52
CA GLY A 173 4.99 7.83 31.45
C GLY A 173 5.29 6.34 31.21
N ARG A 174 4.28 5.46 31.21
CA ARG A 174 4.46 4.01 31.18
C ARG A 174 3.62 3.34 30.11
N LEU A 175 4.27 2.81 29.07
CA LEU A 175 3.60 2.13 27.95
C LEU A 175 3.24 0.67 28.21
N ASP A 176 3.50 0.16 29.42
CA ASP A 176 3.27 -1.23 29.82
C ASP A 176 2.04 -1.43 30.72
N ARG A 177 1.31 -0.34 31.00
CA ARG A 177 0.12 -0.37 31.85
C ARG A 177 -1.00 -1.21 31.22
N GLU A 178 -1.91 -1.67 32.07
CA GLU A 178 -3.00 -2.56 31.67
C GLU A 178 -3.91 -1.91 30.62
N GLU A 179 -4.13 -0.58 30.71
CA GLU A 179 -4.96 0.18 29.78
C GLU A 179 -4.38 0.24 28.36
N ALA A 180 -3.05 0.13 28.23
CA ALA A 180 -2.37 0.03 26.95
C ALA A 180 -2.43 -1.40 26.35
N GLY A 181 -2.82 -2.40 27.15
CA GLY A 181 -2.85 -3.81 26.78
C GLY A 181 -1.51 -4.28 26.21
N ASP A 182 -1.57 -4.85 25.00
CA ASP A 182 -0.40 -5.30 24.25
C ASP A 182 0.03 -4.33 23.13
N THR A 183 -0.62 -3.16 23.03
CA THR A 183 -0.42 -2.20 21.93
C THR A 183 1.05 -1.85 21.74
N PHE A 184 1.74 -1.51 22.84
CA PHE A 184 3.15 -1.12 22.83
C PHE A 184 4.11 -2.28 23.02
N LYS A 185 3.63 -3.51 23.13
CA LYS A 185 4.46 -4.68 23.36
C LYS A 185 4.79 -5.38 22.04
N TYR A 186 5.90 -6.11 22.03
CA TYR A 186 6.27 -6.98 20.93
C TYR A 186 7.05 -8.18 21.44
N LYS A 187 6.92 -9.32 20.76
CA LYS A 187 7.68 -10.52 21.07
C LYS A 187 8.95 -10.56 20.23
N LYS A 188 10.09 -10.81 20.87
CA LYS A 188 11.38 -11.09 20.23
C LYS A 188 12.05 -12.21 21.00
N ASP A 189 12.52 -13.24 20.31
CA ASP A 189 13.18 -14.41 20.93
C ASP A 189 12.33 -15.07 22.04
N ASN A 190 11.01 -15.13 21.82
CA ASN A 190 9.99 -15.59 22.77
C ASN A 190 9.86 -14.76 24.07
N ILE A 191 10.51 -13.59 24.14
CA ILE A 191 10.44 -12.63 25.25
C ILE A 191 9.54 -11.46 24.84
N CYS A 192 8.69 -11.02 25.76
CA CYS A 192 7.85 -9.83 25.58
C CYS A 192 8.64 -8.57 25.95
N HIS A 193 8.73 -7.62 25.01
CA HIS A 193 9.40 -6.33 25.17
C HIS A 193 8.41 -5.19 25.01
N VAL A 194 8.61 -4.11 25.76
CA VAL A 194 7.90 -2.84 25.55
C VAL A 194 8.67 -2.04 24.49
N CYS A 195 7.96 -1.51 23.50
CA CYS A 195 8.52 -0.64 22.50
C CYS A 195 8.83 0.73 23.10
N THR A 196 10.10 1.14 23.00
CA THR A 196 10.58 2.41 23.57
C THR A 196 11.07 3.39 22.51
N SER A 197 11.22 2.97 21.25
CA SER A 197 11.66 3.87 20.18
C SER A 197 10.54 4.82 19.78
N VAL A 198 10.88 6.10 19.56
CA VAL A 198 9.94 7.16 19.17
C VAL A 198 9.06 6.74 18.00
N GLN A 199 9.69 6.33 16.88
CA GLN A 199 8.97 5.86 15.70
C GLN A 199 8.08 4.64 15.99
N GLY A 200 8.61 3.66 16.73
CA GLY A 200 7.90 2.41 17.00
C GLY A 200 6.68 2.60 17.88
N VAL A 201 6.74 3.52 18.84
CA VAL A 201 5.62 3.94 19.67
C VAL A 201 4.64 4.78 18.87
N ALA A 202 5.09 5.76 18.09
CA ALA A 202 4.24 6.59 17.24
C ALA A 202 3.40 5.76 16.26
N ASP A 203 4.01 4.79 15.58
CA ASP A 203 3.32 3.90 14.66
C ASP A 203 2.22 3.07 15.35
N ARG A 204 2.48 2.60 16.57
CA ARG A 204 1.50 1.86 17.38
C ARG A 204 0.40 2.74 17.94
N TRP A 205 0.78 3.95 18.36
CA TRP A 205 -0.16 4.96 18.84
C TRP A 205 -1.17 5.33 17.75
N ARG A 206 -0.71 5.62 16.53
CA ARG A 206 -1.59 5.88 15.38
C ARG A 206 -2.54 4.70 15.09
N LYS A 207 -2.05 3.46 15.18
CA LYS A 207 -2.88 2.26 15.01
C LYS A 207 -3.94 2.14 16.10
N LEU A 208 -3.58 2.43 17.35
CA LEU A 208 -4.53 2.45 18.47
C LEU A 208 -5.60 3.52 18.25
N LYS A 209 -5.21 4.75 17.88
CA LYS A 209 -6.17 5.83 17.54
C LYS A 209 -7.13 5.43 16.43
N ALA A 210 -6.64 4.72 15.41
CA ALA A 210 -7.46 4.26 14.29
C ALA A 210 -8.39 3.08 14.65
N ALA A 211 -7.93 2.17 15.51
CA ALA A 211 -8.70 0.99 15.92
C ALA A 211 -9.75 1.31 17.00
N THR A 212 -9.46 2.26 17.89
CA THR A 212 -10.30 2.55 19.04
C THR A 212 -10.42 4.05 19.31
N PRO A 213 -11.19 4.79 18.48
CA PRO A 213 -11.39 6.23 18.67
C PRO A 213 -12.02 6.58 20.04
N THR A 214 -12.76 5.65 20.64
CA THR A 214 -13.42 5.84 21.95
C THR A 214 -12.43 5.83 23.12
N ILE A 215 -11.40 4.97 23.12
CA ILE A 215 -10.41 4.89 24.22
C ILE A 215 -9.63 6.21 24.36
N VAL A 216 -9.30 6.85 23.23
CA VAL A 216 -8.61 8.14 23.23
C VAL A 216 -9.50 9.21 23.88
N THR A 217 -10.80 9.19 23.57
CA THR A 217 -11.77 10.14 24.10
C THR A 217 -12.03 9.92 25.60
N ASP A 218 -12.14 8.66 26.03
CA ASP A 218 -12.42 8.31 27.43
C ASP A 218 -11.21 8.51 28.35
N LEU A 219 -9.97 8.25 27.89
CA LEU A 219 -8.76 8.55 28.68
C LEU A 219 -8.42 10.05 28.68
N GLU A 220 -8.78 10.80 27.64
CA GLU A 220 -8.58 12.26 27.62
C GLU A 220 -9.61 12.99 28.49
N ALA A 221 -10.78 12.40 28.74
CA ALA A 221 -11.84 12.93 29.60
C ALA A 221 -11.67 12.60 31.10
N ALA A 222 -10.70 11.75 31.47
CA ALA A 222 -10.41 11.44 32.87
C ALA A 222 -9.54 12.55 33.49
N PRO A 223 -10.01 13.30 34.51
CA PRO A 223 -9.18 14.30 35.18
C PRO A 223 -8.06 13.61 35.98
N LEU A 224 -6.89 14.25 35.97
CA LEU A 224 -5.66 13.86 36.69
C LEU A 224 -5.89 13.65 38.20
#